data_AF-A0A8T3NN48-F1
#
_entry.id   AF-A0A8T3NN48-F1
#
_cell.length_a   1.000
_cell.length_b   1.000
_cell.length_c   1.000
_cell.angle_alpha   90.00
_cell.angle_beta   90.00
_cell.angle_gamma   90.00
#
_symmetry.space_group_name_H-M   'P 1'
#
loop_
_entity.id
_entity.type
_entity.pdbx_description
1 polymer ?
#
loop_
_entity_poly.entity_id
_entity_poly.type
_entity_poly.pdbx_seq_one_letter_code
_entity_poly.pdbx_strand_id
1 'polypeptide(L)'
;MTISLSLHQQILRDIMISCSEDYFWLWEIRSEVEHILSRETSSQGDRLERPAKALAETLLRELGERGYVSFFWNDWATEHFEPESTDVALALLADDRVWNVDQAVRRYLVVTATDAGERFSRDLAHAG
;
A
#
# COMPACT_ATOMS: atom_id res chain seq x y z
N MET A 1 -18.56 7.18 -1.92
CA MET A 1 -18.54 6.34 -0.71
C MET A 1 -17.60 7.03 0.26
N THR A 2 -18.07 7.45 1.43
CA THR A 2 -17.24 8.17 2.42
C THR A 2 -16.85 7.16 3.49
N ILE A 3 -15.56 6.86 3.60
CA ILE A 3 -15.01 5.96 4.61
C ILE A 3 -15.00 6.72 5.95
N SER A 4 -15.36 6.07 7.05
CA SER A 4 -15.29 6.71 8.36
C SER A 4 -13.83 7.06 8.69
N LEU A 5 -13.62 8.17 9.41
CA LEU A 5 -12.27 8.57 9.83
C LEU A 5 -11.55 7.45 10.60
N SER A 6 -12.29 6.67 11.41
CA SER A 6 -11.76 5.53 12.15
C SER A 6 -11.25 4.41 11.24
N LEU A 7 -12.00 4.07 10.18
CA LEU A 7 -11.62 3.03 9.24
C LEU A 7 -10.42 3.46 8.39
N HIS A 8 -10.36 4.74 7.99
CA HIS A 8 -9.20 5.29 7.29
C HIS A 8 -7.92 5.24 8.14
N GLN A 9 -8.01 5.61 9.43
CA GLN A 9 -6.89 5.52 10.37
C GLN A 9 -6.44 4.08 10.64
N GLN A 10 -7.38 3.14 10.72
CA GLN A 10 -7.08 1.72 10.87
C GLN A 10 -6.33 1.18 9.65
N ILE A 11 -6.79 1.49 8.44
CA ILE A 11 -6.12 1.06 7.19
C ILE A 11 -4.72 1.65 7.09
N LEU A 12 -4.55 2.94 7.43
CA LEU A 12 -3.22 3.57 7.49
C LEU A 12 -2.29 2.85 8.46
N ARG A 13 -2.79 2.51 9.66
CA ARG A 13 -2.02 1.78 10.68
C ARG A 13 -1.57 0.42 10.16
N ASP A 14 -2.48 -0.36 9.59
CA ASP A 14 -2.19 -1.72 9.16
C ASP A 14 -1.17 -1.74 8.01
N ILE A 15 -1.33 -0.86 7.00
CA ILE A 15 -0.34 -0.68 5.92
C ILE A 15 1.03 -0.27 6.47
N MET A 16 1.07 0.69 7.41
CA MET A 16 2.33 1.21 7.95
C MET A 16 3.06 0.20 8.83
N ILE A 17 2.34 -0.63 9.58
CA ILE A 17 2.94 -1.76 10.31
C ILE A 17 3.59 -2.72 9.31
N SER A 18 2.87 -3.13 8.27
CA SER A 18 3.40 -4.04 7.25
C SER A 18 4.64 -3.49 6.54
N CYS A 19 4.67 -2.19 6.23
CA CYS A 19 5.83 -1.53 5.61
C CYS A 19 7.07 -1.42 6.54
N SER A 20 6.90 -1.59 7.86
CA SER A 20 7.97 -1.43 8.85
C SER A 20 8.63 -2.74 9.28
N GLU A 21 7.96 -3.87 9.05
CA GLU A 21 8.49 -5.19 9.44
C GLU A 21 9.37 -5.81 8.34
N ASP A 22 9.07 -5.53 7.06
CA ASP A 22 9.80 -6.06 5.90
C ASP A 22 9.55 -5.19 4.64
N TYR A 23 10.10 -5.62 3.50
CA TYR A 23 9.73 -5.12 2.18
C TYR A 23 8.27 -5.47 1.86
N PHE A 24 7.43 -4.47 1.67
CA PHE A 24 6.02 -4.65 1.32
C PHE A 24 5.81 -4.37 -0.17
N TRP A 25 5.22 -5.30 -0.92
CA TRP A 25 5.01 -5.09 -2.35
C TRP A 25 3.86 -4.13 -2.60
N LEU A 26 3.99 -3.31 -3.63
CA LEU A 26 2.98 -2.33 -4.00
C LEU A 26 1.57 -2.94 -4.20
N TRP A 27 1.49 -4.17 -4.73
CA TRP A 27 0.21 -4.85 -4.92
C TRP A 27 -0.43 -5.31 -3.61
N GLU A 28 0.36 -5.59 -2.58
CA GLU A 28 -0.14 -6.00 -1.26
C GLU A 28 -0.92 -4.86 -0.57
N ILE A 29 -0.57 -3.60 -0.84
CA ILE A 29 -1.30 -2.43 -0.32
C ILE A 29 -2.77 -2.46 -0.75
N ARG A 30 -3.04 -2.76 -2.02
CA ARG A 30 -4.42 -2.84 -2.50
C ARG A 30 -5.12 -4.08 -1.94
N SER A 31 -4.46 -5.23 -1.93
CA SER A 31 -5.04 -6.46 -1.38
C SER A 31 -5.43 -6.29 0.10
N GLU A 32 -4.61 -5.58 0.89
CA GLU A 32 -4.92 -5.27 2.28
C GLU A 32 -6.13 -4.34 2.41
N VAL A 33 -6.17 -3.29 1.58
CA VAL A 33 -7.34 -2.38 1.50
C VAL A 33 -8.61 -3.14 1.13
N GLU A 34 -8.56 -4.02 0.13
CA GLU A 34 -9.69 -4.87 -0.28
C GLU A 34 -10.12 -5.79 0.86
N HIS A 35 -9.17 -6.43 1.55
CA HIS A 35 -9.43 -7.29 2.69
C HIS A 35 -10.16 -6.54 3.80
N ILE A 36 -9.63 -5.39 4.24
CA ILE A 36 -10.24 -4.58 5.30
C ILE A 36 -11.62 -4.08 4.89
N LEU A 37 -11.77 -3.54 3.68
CA LEU A 37 -13.07 -3.09 3.18
C LEU A 37 -14.09 -4.23 3.12
N SER A 38 -13.69 -5.42 2.69
CA SER A 38 -14.59 -6.59 2.61
C SER A 38 -15.09 -7.05 3.98
N ARG A 39 -14.27 -6.93 5.03
CA ARG A 39 -14.65 -7.23 6.43
C ARG A 39 -15.69 -6.23 6.94
N GLU A 40 -15.51 -4.95 6.62
CA GLU A 40 -16.42 -3.88 7.03
C GLU A 40 -17.72 -3.85 6.22
N THR A 41 -17.67 -4.28 4.97
CA THR A 41 -18.82 -4.36 4.06
C THR A 41 -19.17 -5.82 3.79
N SER A 42 -19.82 -6.46 4.77
CA SER A 42 -20.37 -7.81 4.60
C SER A 42 -21.20 -7.88 3.31
N SER A 43 -20.77 -8.73 2.35
CA SER A 43 -21.49 -9.19 1.13
C SER A 43 -21.26 -8.53 -0.25
N GLN A 44 -20.23 -7.71 -0.49
CA GLN A 44 -20.05 -7.07 -1.81
C GLN A 44 -18.70 -7.36 -2.53
N GLY A 45 -18.31 -8.64 -2.58
CA GLY A 45 -17.04 -9.13 -3.13
C GLY A 45 -16.60 -8.54 -4.47
N ASP A 46 -17.52 -8.30 -5.41
CA ASP A 46 -17.17 -7.76 -6.75
C ASP A 46 -17.39 -6.24 -6.90
N ARG A 47 -18.11 -5.58 -5.97
CA ARG A 47 -18.39 -4.13 -6.07
C ARG A 47 -17.31 -3.26 -5.42
N LEU A 48 -16.35 -3.86 -4.72
CA LEU A 48 -15.36 -3.15 -3.91
C LEU A 48 -14.04 -2.87 -4.62
N GLU A 49 -13.75 -3.48 -5.78
CA GLU A 49 -12.48 -3.29 -6.49
C GLU A 49 -12.17 -1.82 -6.80
N ARG A 50 -13.13 -1.10 -7.40
CA ARG A 50 -12.96 0.33 -7.73
C ARG A 50 -12.79 1.21 -6.48
N PRO A 51 -13.64 1.08 -5.44
CA PRO A 51 -13.43 1.77 -4.17
C PRO A 51 -12.08 1.47 -3.52
N ALA A 52 -11.63 0.21 -3.53
CA ALA A 52 -10.39 -0.21 -2.90
C ALA A 52 -9.17 0.37 -3.62
N LYS A 53 -9.16 0.33 -4.95
CA LYS A 53 -8.11 0.94 -5.78
C LYS A 53 -7.98 2.44 -5.51
N ALA A 54 -9.10 3.17 -5.58
CA ALA A 54 -9.10 4.62 -5.34
C ALA A 54 -8.62 4.97 -3.92
N LEU A 55 -8.96 4.15 -2.92
CA LEU A 55 -8.48 4.34 -1.55
C LEU A 55 -7.00 4.03 -1.43
N ALA A 56 -6.52 2.92 -2.00
CA ALA A 56 -5.10 2.56 -2.01
C ALA A 56 -4.24 3.66 -2.65
N GLU A 57 -4.66 4.21 -3.80
CA GLU A 57 -3.99 5.35 -4.44
C GLU A 57 -3.96 6.59 -3.53
N THR A 58 -5.06 6.89 -2.84
CA THR A 58 -5.13 8.04 -1.92
C THR A 58 -4.18 7.88 -0.74
N LEU A 59 -4.19 6.69 -0.11
CA LEU A 59 -3.32 6.37 1.02
C LEU A 59 -1.85 6.40 0.64
N LEU A 60 -1.50 5.78 -0.49
CA LEU A 60 -0.13 5.72 -0.95
C LEU A 60 0.41 7.12 -1.29
N ARG A 61 -0.40 7.96 -1.93
CA ARG A 61 -0.07 9.35 -2.18
C ARG A 61 0.19 10.09 -0.88
N GLU A 62 -0.70 9.97 0.10
CA GLU A 62 -0.55 10.63 1.39
C GLU A 62 0.74 10.21 2.10
N LEU A 63 1.01 8.91 2.19
CA LEU A 63 2.21 8.37 2.84
C LEU A 63 3.49 8.80 2.12
N GLY A 64 3.48 8.80 0.79
CA GLY A 64 4.62 9.24 -0.03
C GLY A 64 4.87 10.74 0.07
N GLU A 65 3.84 11.58 -0.05
CA GLU A 65 3.96 13.04 0.03
C GLU A 65 4.40 13.53 1.41
N ARG A 66 4.04 12.79 2.48
CA ARG A 66 4.52 13.05 3.85
C ARG A 66 5.92 12.49 4.12
N GLY A 67 6.49 11.74 3.18
CA GLY A 67 7.80 11.10 3.34
C GLY A 67 7.82 9.97 4.36
N TYR A 68 6.68 9.30 4.58
CA TYR A 68 6.57 8.17 5.51
C TYR A 68 6.98 6.85 4.87
N VAL A 69 6.89 6.75 3.55
CA VAL A 69 7.33 5.58 2.80
C VAL A 69 8.24 5.98 1.64
N SER A 70 9.11 5.05 1.25
CA SER A 70 9.96 5.15 0.07
C SER A 70 9.66 3.98 -0.88
N PHE A 71 9.82 4.24 -2.19
CA PHE A 71 9.55 3.29 -3.25
C PHE A 71 10.86 2.84 -3.90
N PHE A 72 10.96 1.54 -4.19
CA PHE A 72 12.15 0.98 -4.81
C PHE A 72 11.79 -0.09 -5.83
N TRP A 73 12.41 -0.07 -7.00
CA TRP A 73 12.42 -1.25 -7.86
C TRP A 73 13.24 -2.35 -7.22
N ASN A 74 12.66 -3.55 -7.20
CA ASN A 74 13.40 -4.78 -6.98
C ASN A 74 13.54 -5.51 -8.32
N ASP A 75 14.74 -5.54 -8.88
CA ASP A 75 15.11 -6.55 -9.85
C ASP A 75 15.79 -7.67 -9.05
N TRP A 76 15.07 -8.74 -8.74
CA TRP A 76 15.55 -9.82 -7.84
C TRP A 76 16.85 -10.48 -8.33
N ALA A 77 17.23 -10.27 -9.60
CA ALA A 77 18.49 -10.73 -10.17
C ALA A 77 19.70 -9.84 -9.79
N THR A 78 19.45 -8.63 -9.29
CA THR A 78 20.45 -7.70 -8.76
C THR A 78 20.13 -7.47 -7.30
N GLU A 79 21.06 -7.71 -6.38
CA GLU A 79 20.86 -7.50 -4.93
C GLU A 79 20.67 -6.00 -4.55
N HIS A 80 20.33 -5.15 -5.51
CA HIS A 80 20.26 -3.72 -5.42
C HIS A 80 18.85 -3.23 -5.70
N PHE A 81 18.40 -2.34 -4.82
CA PHE A 81 17.17 -1.59 -4.98
C PHE A 81 17.46 -0.26 -5.65
N GLU A 82 16.68 0.11 -6.66
CA GLU A 82 16.76 1.42 -7.30
C GLU A 82 15.61 2.30 -6.82
N PRO A 83 15.87 3.55 -6.36
CA PRO A 83 14.83 4.41 -5.81
C PRO A 83 13.88 4.92 -6.89
N GLU A 84 12.61 5.06 -6.54
CA GLU A 84 11.55 5.50 -7.45
C GLU A 84 10.66 6.56 -6.83
N SER A 85 9.97 7.31 -7.69
CA SER A 85 9.02 8.34 -7.25
C SER A 85 7.65 7.74 -6.93
N THR A 86 6.89 8.43 -6.07
CA THR A 86 5.49 8.10 -5.77
C THR A 86 4.63 8.07 -7.04
N ASP A 87 4.93 8.91 -8.05
CA ASP A 87 4.17 8.94 -9.30
C ASP A 87 4.32 7.64 -10.10
N VAL A 88 5.51 7.03 -10.09
CA VAL A 88 5.73 5.73 -10.74
C VAL A 88 4.95 4.63 -10.00
N ALA A 89 4.95 4.66 -8.66
CA ALA A 89 4.17 3.74 -7.84
C ALA A 89 2.66 3.85 -8.11
N LEU A 90 2.13 5.07 -8.16
CA LEU A 90 0.71 5.31 -8.44
C LEU A 90 0.33 4.87 -9.86
N ALA A 91 1.19 5.10 -10.86
CA ALA A 91 0.96 4.66 -12.22
C ALA A 91 0.88 3.12 -12.33
N LEU A 92 1.71 2.38 -11.58
CA LEU A 92 1.65 0.91 -11.55
C LEU A 92 0.40 0.40 -10.82
N LEU A 93 0.00 1.04 -9.73
CA LEU A 93 -1.28 0.71 -9.08
C LEU A 93 -2.46 0.91 -10.04
N ALA A 94 -2.38 1.91 -10.91
CA ALA A 94 -3.42 2.19 -11.88
C ALA A 94 -3.49 1.17 -13.04
N ASP A 95 -2.42 0.42 -13.32
CA ASP A 95 -2.35 -0.51 -14.46
C ASP A 95 -2.90 -1.89 -14.11
N ASP A 96 -4.15 -2.17 -14.51
CA ASP A 96 -4.88 -3.43 -14.28
C ASP A 96 -4.13 -4.70 -14.76
N ARG A 97 -3.12 -4.58 -15.64
CA ARG A 97 -2.28 -5.71 -16.09
C ARG A 97 -1.26 -6.14 -15.06
N VAL A 98 -0.81 -5.23 -14.19
CA VAL A 98 0.16 -5.50 -13.11
C VAL A 98 -0.48 -6.40 -12.02
N TRP A 99 -1.80 -6.48 -12.00
CA TRP A 99 -2.59 -7.17 -10.97
C TRP A 99 -2.96 -8.62 -11.29
N ASN A 100 -2.90 -9.01 -12.56
CA ASN A 100 -3.37 -10.31 -13.04
C ASN A 100 -2.22 -11.32 -13.24
N VAL A 101 -1.13 -11.15 -12.49
CA VAL A 101 0.09 -11.92 -12.73
C VAL A 101 0.11 -13.19 -11.87
N ASP A 102 -0.35 -14.29 -12.46
CA ASP A 102 0.08 -15.63 -12.08
C ASP A 102 1.59 -15.76 -12.36
N GLN A 103 2.43 -15.66 -11.32
CA GLN A 103 3.85 -16.07 -11.27
C GLN A 103 4.87 -15.59 -12.33
N ALA A 104 4.67 -14.53 -13.11
CA ALA A 104 5.71 -14.10 -14.08
C ALA A 104 5.83 -12.60 -14.28
N VAL A 105 6.69 -11.93 -13.48
CA VAL A 105 7.80 -11.08 -13.95
C VAL A 105 8.52 -10.46 -12.73
N ARG A 106 9.84 -10.58 -12.75
CA ARG A 106 10.83 -10.26 -11.70
C ARG A 106 11.14 -8.77 -11.55
N ARG A 107 10.13 -7.90 -11.63
CA ARG A 107 10.28 -6.44 -11.41
C ARG A 107 9.01 -5.90 -10.78
N TYR A 108 9.06 -5.63 -9.48
CA TYR A 108 7.98 -4.92 -8.79
C TYR A 108 8.55 -3.82 -7.91
N LEU A 109 7.71 -2.80 -7.70
CA LEU A 109 7.97 -1.77 -6.71
C LEU A 109 7.71 -2.32 -5.31
N VAL A 110 8.72 -2.18 -4.48
CA VAL A 110 8.66 -2.40 -3.05
C VAL A 110 8.44 -1.06 -2.35
N VAL A 111 7.67 -1.09 -1.28
CA VAL A 111 7.37 0.01 -0.39
C VAL A 111 8.00 -0.32 0.96
N THR A 112 8.69 0.65 1.55
CA THR A 112 9.29 0.51 2.88
C THR A 112 9.06 1.78 3.69
N ALA A 113 8.92 1.64 5.01
CA ALA A 113 8.82 2.76 5.91
C ALA A 113 10.15 3.55 5.95
N THR A 114 10.05 4.88 6.00
CA THR A 114 11.16 5.73 6.41
C THR A 114 11.22 5.81 7.94
N ASP A 115 12.28 6.37 8.51
CA ASP A 115 12.33 6.70 9.94
C ASP A 115 11.11 7.50 10.43
N ALA A 116 10.57 8.39 9.58
CA ALA A 116 9.37 9.15 9.90
C ALA A 116 8.12 8.25 9.89
N GLY A 117 8.02 7.35 8.92
CA GLY A 117 6.96 6.34 8.85
C GLY A 117 6.98 5.37 10.03
N GLU A 118 8.15 4.90 10.46
CA GLU A 118 8.28 4.01 11.63
C GLU A 118 7.87 4.69 12.94
N ARG A 119 8.20 5.97 13.10
CA ARG A 119 7.72 6.75 14.26
C ARG A 119 6.21 6.90 14.22
N PHE A 120 5.66 7.27 13.05
CA PHE A 120 4.23 7.39 12.84
C PHE A 120 3.48 6.08 13.13
N SER A 121 4.00 4.93 12.68
CA SER A 121 3.45 3.59 12.95
C SER A 121 3.40 3.28 14.46
N ARG A 122 4.48 3.58 15.19
CA ARG A 122 4.53 3.42 16.66
C ARG A 122 3.52 4.32 17.36
N ASP A 123 3.41 5.57 16.96
CA ASP A 123 2.46 6.52 17.55
C ASP A 123 1.01 6.05 17.34
N LEU A 124 0.69 5.52 16.15
CA LEU A 124 -0.62 4.91 15.87
C LEU A 124 -0.90 3.67 16.71
N ALA A 125 0.12 2.84 17.00
CA ALA A 125 -0.04 1.65 17.82
C ALA A 125 -0.29 1.96 19.31
N HIS A 126 0.12 3.13 19.79
CA HIS A 126 -0.04 3.56 21.19
C HIS A 126 -1.23 4.51 21.42
N ALA A 127 -1.91 4.95 20.37
CA ALA A 127 -3.05 5.87 20.44
C ALA A 127 -4.41 5.19 20.73
N GLY A 128 -4.42 3.89 21.06
CA GLY A 128 -5.62 3.07 21.33
C GLY A 128 -5.93 2.89 22.81
#